data_AF-A0A7I2V3M4-F1
#
_entry.id   AF-A0A7I2V3M4-F1
#
_cell.length_a   1.000
_cell.length_b   1.000
_cell.length_c   1.000
_cell.angle_alpha   90.00
_cell.angle_beta   90.00
_cell.angle_gamma   90.00
#
_symmetry.space_group_name_H-M   'P 1'
#
loop_
_entity.id
_entity.type
_entity.pdbx_description
1 polymer ?
#
loop_
_entity_poly.entity_id
_entity_poly.type
_entity_poly.pdbx_seq_one_letter_code
_entity_poly.pdbx_strand_id
1 'polypeptide(L)'
;SGNGGREGDYCSCDGYTNSIYTISVSSATENGYKPWYLEECASTLATTYSSGAFYERKIVTTDLRQRCTDGHTGTSVSAPMVAGIIALALEANSQLTWRDVQHLLVKTSRPAHLKASDWKVNGAGHKVSHFYGFGLVDAEALVVEAKKWTAVPSQHMCVAASDKRPRSIPLVQVLRTTALTSACAEHSDQRVVYLEHVVVRTSISHPRRGDLQIYLVSPSGTKSQLLAKRLLDLSNEGFTNWEFMTVHCWGEKAEGQWTLEIQDLPSQVRNPEKQGKLKEWSLILYGTAEHPYHTFSAHQSRSRMLELSAPELEPPKAALSPSQVEVPEDEEDYTAQSTPGSANILQTSVCHPECGDKGCDGPNADQCLNCVHFSLGSVKTSRKCVSVCPLGYFGDTAARRCRRCHKGCETCSSRAATQCLSCRRGFYHHQEMNTCVTLCPAGFYADESQKNCLKCHPSCKKCVDEPEKCTVCKEGFSLARGSCIPDCEPGTYFDSELIRCGECHHTCGTCVGEFTACGGLGPASPKRRLAALNPRKP
;
A
#
# COMPACT_ATOMS: atom_id res chain seq x y z
N SER A 1 -8.42 -2.71 0.60
CA SER A 1 -9.55 -1.79 0.45
C SER A 1 -8.96 -0.39 0.40
N GLY A 2 -8.53 0.04 -0.78
CA GLY A 2 -7.82 1.32 -0.94
C GLY A 2 -6.40 1.37 -0.32
N ASN A 3 -5.73 2.52 -0.42
CA ASN A 3 -4.37 2.77 0.10
C ASN A 3 -4.19 4.19 0.69
N GLY A 4 -5.26 5.00 0.75
CA GLY A 4 -5.29 6.39 1.24
C GLY A 4 -5.45 6.54 2.76
N GLY A 5 -5.12 5.51 3.55
CA GLY A 5 -5.24 5.54 5.02
C GLY A 5 -4.41 6.64 5.69
N ARG A 6 -3.32 7.10 5.05
CA ARG A 6 -2.49 8.23 5.52
C ARG A 6 -3.14 9.58 5.26
N GLU A 7 -3.87 9.68 4.15
CA GLU A 7 -4.61 10.85 3.69
C GLU A 7 -5.95 10.99 4.45
N GLY A 8 -6.32 9.96 5.23
CA GLY A 8 -7.56 9.91 6.00
C GLY A 8 -8.78 9.60 5.13
N ASP A 9 -8.60 8.80 4.07
CA ASP A 9 -9.71 8.36 3.22
C ASP A 9 -10.47 7.17 3.84
N TYR A 10 -11.67 6.89 3.31
CA TYR A 10 -12.61 5.91 3.87
C TYR A 10 -13.24 5.11 2.73
N CYS A 11 -13.02 3.79 2.71
CA CYS A 11 -13.23 3.00 1.50
C CYS A 11 -14.71 2.84 1.08
N SER A 12 -15.69 3.21 1.90
CA SER A 12 -17.09 3.38 1.48
C SER A 12 -17.33 4.61 0.57
N CYS A 13 -16.30 5.40 0.26
CA CYS A 13 -16.30 6.42 -0.80
C CYS A 13 -15.71 5.92 -2.12
N ASP A 14 -15.19 4.68 -2.20
CA ASP A 14 -14.89 4.00 -3.46
C ASP A 14 -16.05 3.08 -3.84
N GLY A 15 -16.71 3.39 -4.97
CA GLY A 15 -17.84 2.62 -5.48
C GLY A 15 -17.48 1.19 -5.91
N TYR A 16 -16.20 0.89 -6.18
CA TYR A 16 -15.75 -0.47 -6.46
C TYR A 16 -15.72 -1.30 -5.17
N THR A 17 -14.94 -0.92 -4.16
CA THR A 17 -14.81 -1.69 -2.89
C THR A 17 -16.03 -1.56 -1.94
N ASN A 18 -17.01 -0.73 -2.27
CA ASN A 18 -18.29 -0.63 -1.57
C ASN A 18 -19.41 -1.43 -2.29
N SER A 19 -19.14 -2.06 -3.44
CA SER A 19 -20.11 -2.89 -4.16
C SER A 19 -20.38 -4.23 -3.45
N ILE A 20 -21.62 -4.70 -3.44
CA ILE A 20 -21.99 -6.04 -2.95
C ILE A 20 -21.39 -7.16 -3.82
N TYR A 21 -21.10 -6.87 -5.09
CA TYR A 21 -20.59 -7.82 -6.08
C TYR A 21 -19.05 -7.99 -6.02
N THR A 22 -18.38 -7.31 -5.09
CA THR A 22 -16.92 -7.37 -4.93
C THR A 22 -16.54 -7.89 -3.55
N ILE A 23 -15.56 -8.79 -3.49
CA ILE A 23 -14.98 -9.23 -2.22
C ILE A 23 -13.91 -8.21 -1.81
N SER A 24 -14.28 -7.31 -0.91
CA SER A 24 -13.39 -6.24 -0.44
C SER A 24 -12.42 -6.74 0.61
N VAL A 25 -11.14 -6.79 0.23
CA VAL A 25 -10.04 -7.35 1.03
C VAL A 25 -9.17 -6.25 1.61
N SER A 26 -8.95 -6.29 2.92
CA SER A 26 -8.07 -5.39 3.67
C SER A 26 -6.72 -6.04 4.00
N SER A 27 -5.90 -5.44 4.87
CA SER A 27 -4.51 -5.85 5.13
C SER A 27 -4.12 -5.78 6.60
N ALA A 28 -3.35 -6.76 7.05
CA ALA A 28 -2.65 -6.74 8.33
C ALA A 28 -1.14 -6.69 8.11
N THR A 29 -0.40 -6.07 9.03
CA THR A 29 1.06 -6.26 9.08
C THR A 29 1.41 -7.66 9.59
N GLU A 30 2.65 -8.08 9.40
CA GLU A 30 3.20 -9.33 9.94
C GLU A 30 2.89 -9.51 11.45
N ASN A 31 3.02 -8.45 12.24
CA ASN A 31 2.72 -8.48 13.68
C ASN A 31 1.23 -8.25 14.02
N GLY A 32 0.33 -8.32 13.02
CA GLY A 32 -1.12 -8.24 13.18
C GLY A 32 -1.68 -6.84 13.41
N TYR A 33 -0.95 -5.77 13.07
CA TYR A 33 -1.41 -4.38 13.23
C TYR A 33 -2.07 -3.83 11.96
N LYS A 34 -2.79 -2.70 12.10
CA LYS A 34 -3.33 -1.91 10.98
C LYS A 34 -2.15 -1.25 10.22
N PRO A 35 -1.91 -1.55 8.93
CA PRO A 35 -0.90 -0.85 8.15
C PRO A 35 -1.26 0.62 7.94
N TRP A 36 -0.25 1.49 7.82
CA TRP A 36 -0.42 2.95 7.72
C TRP A 36 -1.20 3.43 6.48
N TYR A 37 -1.30 2.60 5.43
CA TYR A 37 -2.02 2.87 4.19
C TYR A 37 -3.47 2.35 4.20
N LEU A 38 -3.89 1.59 5.22
CA LEU A 38 -5.21 0.96 5.27
C LEU A 38 -6.33 2.00 5.40
N GLU A 39 -7.21 2.05 4.40
CA GLU A 39 -8.52 2.68 4.54
C GLU A 39 -9.48 1.69 5.21
N GLU A 40 -10.28 2.22 6.12
CA GLU A 40 -11.26 1.51 6.93
C GLU A 40 -12.66 1.72 6.34
N CYS A 41 -13.50 0.69 6.36
CA CYS A 41 -14.90 0.76 5.93
C CYS A 41 -15.69 -0.49 6.31
N ALA A 42 -16.99 -0.32 6.58
CA ALA A 42 -17.89 -1.43 6.95
C ALA A 42 -18.25 -2.38 5.78
N SER A 43 -17.81 -2.08 4.56
CA SER A 43 -17.91 -2.96 3.38
C SER A 43 -16.74 -3.94 3.24
N THR A 44 -15.70 -3.84 4.08
CA THR A 44 -14.59 -4.81 4.10
C THR A 44 -15.07 -6.17 4.58
N LEU A 45 -14.83 -7.23 3.81
CA LEU A 45 -15.25 -8.59 4.15
C LEU A 45 -14.15 -9.36 4.92
N ALA A 46 -12.90 -9.31 4.45
CA ALA A 46 -11.82 -10.10 5.03
C ALA A 46 -10.44 -9.47 4.82
N THR A 47 -9.40 -10.11 5.37
CA THR A 47 -8.02 -9.60 5.42
C THR A 47 -6.99 -10.67 5.09
N THR A 48 -5.86 -10.29 4.52
CA THR A 48 -4.63 -11.10 4.56
C THR A 48 -3.47 -10.27 5.09
N TYR A 49 -2.31 -10.89 5.30
CA TYR A 49 -1.08 -10.14 5.50
C TYR A 49 -0.72 -9.29 4.29
N SER A 50 0.03 -8.22 4.53
CA SER A 50 0.79 -7.43 3.55
C SER A 50 1.93 -6.70 4.28
N SER A 51 2.64 -5.82 3.58
CA SER A 51 3.69 -4.98 4.14
C SER A 51 3.23 -4.12 5.33
N GLY A 52 4.08 -3.93 6.33
CA GLY A 52 3.83 -3.04 7.47
C GLY A 52 4.83 -1.88 7.60
N ALA A 53 5.43 -1.75 8.78
CA ALA A 53 6.55 -0.85 9.03
C ALA A 53 7.81 -1.27 8.24
N PHE A 54 8.84 -0.41 8.21
CA PHE A 54 10.04 -0.64 7.40
C PHE A 54 10.87 -1.88 7.82
N TYR A 55 10.69 -2.35 9.06
CA TYR A 55 11.34 -3.52 9.65
C TYR A 55 10.47 -4.79 9.61
N GLU A 56 9.19 -4.68 9.25
CA GLU A 56 8.31 -5.84 9.07
C GLU A 56 8.51 -6.44 7.67
N ARG A 57 8.29 -7.75 7.55
CA ARG A 57 8.34 -8.41 6.25
C ARG A 57 7.26 -7.88 5.30
N LYS A 58 7.52 -8.08 4.01
CA LYS A 58 6.68 -7.68 2.87
C LYS A 58 6.39 -8.91 2.02
N ILE A 59 5.61 -8.76 0.96
CA ILE A 59 5.24 -9.89 0.12
C ILE A 59 6.31 -10.15 -0.93
N VAL A 60 6.75 -11.41 -0.98
CA VAL A 60 7.66 -11.95 -2.00
C VAL A 60 6.84 -12.44 -3.19
N THR A 61 7.16 -12.00 -4.41
CA THR A 61 6.46 -12.43 -5.64
C THR A 61 7.32 -12.23 -6.90
N THR A 62 6.83 -12.67 -8.06
CA THR A 62 7.45 -12.41 -9.37
C THR A 62 7.37 -10.93 -9.75
N ASP A 63 8.44 -10.41 -10.36
CA ASP A 63 8.57 -9.03 -10.82
C ASP A 63 8.97 -8.95 -12.31
N LEU A 64 8.76 -7.78 -12.90
CA LEU A 64 9.07 -7.47 -14.29
C LEU A 64 10.53 -7.79 -14.65
N ARG A 65 10.74 -8.14 -15.92
CA ARG A 65 12.05 -8.53 -16.48
C ARG A 65 12.62 -9.82 -15.87
N GLN A 66 11.75 -10.80 -15.57
CA GLN A 66 12.09 -12.12 -15.03
C GLN A 66 12.82 -12.02 -13.68
N ARG A 67 12.31 -11.18 -12.78
CA ARG A 67 12.87 -10.95 -11.44
C ARG A 67 11.95 -11.52 -10.36
N CYS A 68 12.47 -11.54 -9.13
CA CYS A 68 11.67 -11.65 -7.92
C CYS A 68 11.76 -10.31 -7.19
N THR A 69 10.66 -9.90 -6.56
CA THR A 69 10.62 -8.79 -5.61
C THR A 69 10.27 -9.32 -4.23
N ASP A 70 11.03 -8.91 -3.23
CA ASP A 70 10.73 -9.04 -1.80
C ASP A 70 10.06 -7.77 -1.24
N GLY A 71 9.80 -6.78 -2.11
CA GLY A 71 9.47 -5.41 -1.76
C GLY A 71 8.02 -5.01 -2.01
N HIS A 72 7.10 -5.94 -2.31
CA HIS A 72 5.75 -5.58 -2.71
C HIS A 72 4.87 -5.17 -1.50
N THR A 73 4.11 -4.08 -1.65
CA THR A 73 3.42 -3.38 -0.54
C THR A 73 2.02 -2.89 -0.89
N GLY A 74 1.19 -2.63 0.14
CA GLY A 74 -0.15 -2.04 0.01
C GLY A 74 -1.29 -3.06 0.06
N THR A 75 -2.55 -2.61 0.10
CA THR A 75 -3.70 -3.55 0.06
C THR A 75 -3.87 -4.22 -1.30
N SER A 76 -3.24 -3.66 -2.34
CA SER A 76 -3.16 -4.20 -3.69
C SER A 76 -2.52 -5.59 -3.78
N VAL A 77 -1.76 -6.03 -2.76
CA VAL A 77 -1.18 -7.38 -2.70
C VAL A 77 -2.10 -8.40 -2.01
N SER A 78 -2.97 -7.92 -1.11
CA SER A 78 -3.87 -8.75 -0.31
C SER A 78 -5.02 -9.33 -1.14
N ALA A 79 -5.57 -8.54 -2.06
CA ALA A 79 -6.61 -9.03 -2.98
C ALA A 79 -6.15 -10.21 -3.87
N PRO A 80 -4.95 -10.18 -4.52
CA PRO A 80 -4.36 -11.35 -5.17
C PRO A 80 -4.22 -12.59 -4.28
N MET A 81 -3.82 -12.44 -3.01
CA MET A 81 -3.70 -13.58 -2.10
C MET A 81 -5.06 -14.21 -1.77
N VAL A 82 -6.10 -13.40 -1.51
CA VAL A 82 -7.46 -13.92 -1.34
C VAL A 82 -7.99 -14.56 -2.64
N ALA A 83 -7.70 -13.97 -3.80
CA ALA A 83 -8.09 -14.58 -5.09
C ALA A 83 -7.45 -15.95 -5.30
N GLY A 84 -6.17 -16.12 -4.93
CA GLY A 84 -5.49 -17.43 -4.94
C GLY A 84 -6.12 -18.44 -3.97
N ILE A 85 -6.49 -18.00 -2.76
CA ILE A 85 -7.15 -18.86 -1.77
C ILE A 85 -8.58 -19.24 -2.22
N ILE A 86 -9.31 -18.33 -2.85
CA ILE A 86 -10.62 -18.61 -3.46
C ILE A 86 -10.47 -19.62 -4.61
N ALA A 87 -9.41 -19.54 -5.42
CA ALA A 87 -9.16 -20.53 -6.48
C ALA A 87 -9.01 -21.96 -5.92
N LEU A 88 -8.33 -22.13 -4.78
CA LEU A 88 -8.23 -23.43 -4.09
C LEU A 88 -9.60 -23.92 -3.58
N ALA A 89 -10.46 -23.01 -3.12
CA ALA A 89 -11.82 -23.36 -2.70
C ALA A 89 -12.73 -23.74 -3.89
N LEU A 90 -12.56 -23.09 -5.05
CA LEU A 90 -13.27 -23.41 -6.30
C LEU A 90 -12.76 -24.69 -6.98
N GLU A 91 -11.47 -25.03 -6.83
CA GLU A 91 -10.92 -26.34 -7.20
C GLU A 91 -11.54 -27.44 -6.32
N ALA A 92 -11.68 -27.18 -5.02
CA ALA A 92 -12.27 -28.11 -4.06
C ALA A 92 -13.80 -28.25 -4.16
N ASN A 93 -14.50 -27.22 -4.66
CA ASN A 93 -15.92 -27.25 -5.00
C ASN A 93 -16.24 -26.23 -6.11
N SER A 94 -16.42 -26.71 -7.34
CA SER A 94 -16.69 -25.87 -8.51
C SER A 94 -18.14 -25.37 -8.63
N GLN A 95 -19.00 -25.73 -7.68
CA GLN A 95 -20.43 -25.34 -7.67
C GLN A 95 -20.72 -24.14 -6.77
N LEU A 96 -19.70 -23.57 -6.10
CA LEU A 96 -19.86 -22.38 -5.25
C LEU A 96 -20.27 -21.16 -6.09
N THR A 97 -21.36 -20.51 -5.72
CA THR A 97 -21.73 -19.20 -6.26
C THR A 97 -20.87 -18.09 -5.66
N TRP A 98 -20.93 -16.88 -6.25
CA TRP A 98 -20.22 -15.71 -5.71
C TRP A 98 -20.61 -15.36 -4.26
N ARG A 99 -21.88 -15.63 -3.87
CA ARG A 99 -22.36 -15.50 -2.49
C ARG A 99 -21.85 -16.60 -1.58
N ASP A 100 -21.76 -17.84 -2.05
CA ASP A 100 -21.21 -18.94 -1.27
C ASP A 100 -19.76 -18.67 -0.86
N VAL A 101 -18.95 -18.10 -1.76
CA VAL A 101 -17.59 -17.66 -1.45
C VAL A 101 -17.58 -16.56 -0.38
N GLN A 102 -18.51 -15.60 -0.42
CA GLN A 102 -18.63 -14.58 0.62
C GLN A 102 -19.06 -15.19 1.98
N HIS A 103 -20.08 -16.05 2.00
CA HIS A 103 -20.52 -16.75 3.21
C HIS A 103 -19.41 -17.64 3.81
N LEU A 104 -18.64 -18.34 2.96
CA LEU A 104 -17.48 -19.12 3.38
C LEU A 104 -16.43 -18.22 4.05
N LEU A 105 -16.07 -17.09 3.45
CA LEU A 105 -15.14 -16.13 4.05
C LEU A 105 -15.64 -15.56 5.39
N VAL A 106 -16.93 -15.25 5.50
CA VAL A 106 -17.58 -14.80 6.76
C VAL A 106 -17.53 -15.88 7.86
N LYS A 107 -17.59 -17.16 7.47
CA LYS A 107 -17.62 -18.30 8.38
C LYS A 107 -16.24 -18.79 8.81
N THR A 108 -15.21 -18.66 7.95
CA THR A 108 -13.87 -19.25 8.18
C THR A 108 -12.78 -18.25 8.51
N SER A 109 -12.99 -16.94 8.28
CA SER A 109 -12.01 -15.91 8.64
C SER A 109 -11.76 -15.86 10.15
N ARG A 110 -10.51 -15.63 10.54
CA ARG A 110 -10.05 -15.68 11.93
C ARG A 110 -9.72 -14.28 12.45
N PRO A 111 -10.44 -13.75 13.46
CA PRO A 111 -10.06 -12.55 14.20
C PRO A 111 -8.83 -12.73 15.11
N ALA A 112 -8.34 -13.97 15.27
CA ALA A 112 -7.17 -14.27 16.08
C ALA A 112 -5.92 -13.57 15.54
N HIS A 113 -5.02 -13.17 16.44
CA HIS A 113 -3.76 -12.44 16.16
C HIS A 113 -3.91 -11.04 15.53
N LEU A 114 -5.10 -10.64 15.06
CA LEU A 114 -5.37 -9.31 14.50
C LEU A 114 -5.73 -8.28 15.58
N LYS A 115 -4.90 -7.24 15.69
CA LYS A 115 -4.99 -6.17 16.69
C LYS A 115 -5.78 -4.99 16.12
N ALA A 116 -6.99 -4.78 16.63
CA ALA A 116 -7.83 -3.61 16.41
C ALA A 116 -8.59 -3.25 17.68
N SER A 117 -8.87 -1.96 17.88
CA SER A 117 -9.65 -1.44 19.01
C SER A 117 -11.17 -1.40 18.74
N ASP A 118 -11.59 -1.60 17.49
CA ASP A 118 -12.98 -1.48 17.07
C ASP A 118 -13.73 -2.82 16.94
N TRP A 119 -13.04 -3.94 17.17
CA TRP A 119 -13.57 -5.31 17.17
C TRP A 119 -14.87 -5.41 18.01
N LYS A 120 -15.98 -5.75 17.36
CA LYS A 120 -17.29 -5.97 18.01
C LYS A 120 -17.87 -7.31 17.60
N VAL A 121 -18.76 -7.85 18.43
CA VAL A 121 -19.61 -8.99 18.06
C VAL A 121 -20.93 -8.45 17.55
N ASN A 122 -21.41 -8.95 16.41
CA ASN A 122 -22.67 -8.56 15.79
C ASN A 122 -23.85 -9.38 16.36
N GLY A 123 -25.08 -9.06 15.96
CA GLY A 123 -26.29 -9.72 16.46
C GLY A 123 -26.44 -11.21 16.11
N ALA A 124 -25.60 -11.72 15.21
CA ALA A 124 -25.50 -13.12 14.82
C ALA A 124 -24.30 -13.85 15.45
N GLY A 125 -23.53 -13.17 16.32
CA GLY A 125 -22.37 -13.75 17.00
C GLY A 125 -21.04 -13.66 16.22
N HIS A 126 -21.03 -13.10 15.01
CA HIS A 126 -19.80 -12.89 14.26
C HIS A 126 -19.00 -11.71 14.80
N LYS A 127 -17.67 -11.84 14.88
CA LYS A 127 -16.78 -10.77 15.33
C LYS A 127 -16.23 -9.99 14.12
N VAL A 128 -16.48 -8.68 14.09
CA VAL A 128 -16.26 -7.78 12.93
C VAL A 128 -15.49 -6.50 13.30
N SER A 129 -14.73 -5.96 12.34
CA SER A 129 -13.92 -4.73 12.45
C SER A 129 -13.92 -3.96 11.12
N HIS A 130 -14.00 -2.63 11.16
CA HIS A 130 -13.90 -1.77 9.98
C HIS A 130 -12.48 -1.78 9.37
N PHE A 131 -11.49 -2.25 10.12
CA PHE A 131 -10.12 -2.44 9.62
C PHE A 131 -9.99 -3.76 8.86
N TYR A 132 -10.65 -4.82 9.33
CA TYR A 132 -10.33 -6.20 8.92
C TYR A 132 -11.50 -7.05 8.38
N GLY A 133 -12.73 -6.54 8.41
CA GLY A 133 -13.94 -7.32 8.16
C GLY A 133 -14.13 -8.40 9.22
N PHE A 134 -14.37 -9.63 8.78
CA PHE A 134 -14.49 -10.83 9.63
C PHE A 134 -13.12 -11.42 10.05
N GLY A 135 -12.01 -10.83 9.61
CA GLY A 135 -10.65 -11.17 10.05
C GLY A 135 -9.76 -11.77 8.95
N LEU A 136 -8.73 -12.51 9.37
CA LEU A 136 -7.73 -13.07 8.48
C LEU A 136 -8.29 -14.28 7.72
N VAL A 137 -8.17 -14.31 6.39
CA VAL A 137 -8.61 -15.45 5.57
C VAL A 137 -7.77 -16.68 5.89
N ASP A 138 -8.43 -17.76 6.29
CA ASP A 138 -7.80 -19.05 6.55
C ASP A 138 -8.05 -20.03 5.39
N ALA A 139 -6.99 -20.38 4.67
CA ALA A 139 -7.09 -21.18 3.44
C ALA A 139 -7.50 -22.64 3.71
N GLU A 140 -7.02 -23.24 4.81
CA GLU A 140 -7.38 -24.61 5.18
C GLU A 140 -8.87 -24.67 5.53
N ALA A 141 -9.33 -23.80 6.42
CA ALA A 141 -10.72 -23.75 6.82
C ALA A 141 -11.65 -23.42 5.64
N LEU A 142 -11.27 -22.50 4.74
CA LEU A 142 -12.05 -22.20 3.54
C LEU A 142 -12.21 -23.43 2.63
N VAL A 143 -11.12 -24.15 2.35
CA VAL A 143 -11.13 -25.35 1.48
C VAL A 143 -11.83 -26.54 2.13
N VAL A 144 -11.66 -26.75 3.44
CA VAL A 144 -12.33 -27.83 4.19
C VAL A 144 -13.83 -27.57 4.31
N GLU A 145 -14.24 -26.32 4.47
CA GLU A 145 -15.67 -25.94 4.51
C GLU A 145 -16.31 -25.99 3.12
N ALA A 146 -15.61 -25.55 2.07
CA ALA A 146 -16.06 -25.61 0.68
C ALA A 146 -16.45 -27.03 0.21
N LYS A 147 -15.66 -28.05 0.56
CA LYS A 147 -15.87 -29.47 0.16
C LYS A 147 -17.20 -30.08 0.61
N LYS A 148 -17.84 -29.50 1.64
CA LYS A 148 -19.12 -29.92 2.22
C LYS A 148 -20.17 -28.81 2.16
N TRP A 149 -19.91 -27.76 1.39
CA TRP A 149 -20.79 -26.61 1.29
C TRP A 149 -22.04 -26.93 0.47
N THR A 150 -23.21 -26.65 1.03
CA THR A 150 -24.47 -26.60 0.28
C THR A 150 -24.74 -25.15 -0.09
N ALA A 151 -25.05 -24.89 -1.36
CA ALA A 151 -25.27 -23.53 -1.85
C ALA A 151 -26.38 -22.81 -1.06
N VAL A 152 -26.17 -21.54 -0.72
CA VAL A 152 -27.13 -20.74 0.04
C VAL A 152 -28.42 -20.47 -0.77
N PRO A 153 -29.58 -20.25 -0.12
CA PRO A 153 -30.84 -19.94 -0.80
C PRO A 153 -30.77 -18.74 -1.77
N SER A 154 -31.77 -18.59 -2.64
CA SER A 154 -31.85 -17.46 -3.59
C SER A 154 -31.72 -16.10 -2.89
N GLN A 155 -30.95 -15.19 -3.49
CA GLN A 155 -30.81 -13.84 -2.95
C GLN A 155 -32.09 -13.04 -3.18
N HIS A 156 -32.66 -12.51 -2.09
CA HIS A 156 -33.76 -11.55 -2.13
C HIS A 156 -33.21 -10.14 -1.86
N MET A 157 -33.91 -9.14 -2.39
CA MET A 157 -33.60 -7.72 -2.22
C MET A 157 -34.87 -6.99 -1.77
N CYS A 158 -34.83 -6.41 -0.57
CA CYS A 158 -35.93 -5.63 0.00
C CYS A 158 -35.57 -4.15 0.08
N VAL A 159 -36.34 -3.26 -0.56
CA VAL A 159 -36.27 -1.81 -0.32
C VAL A 159 -37.05 -1.49 0.95
N ALA A 160 -36.45 -1.86 2.08
CA ALA A 160 -37.08 -1.96 3.39
C ALA A 160 -37.62 -0.64 3.97
N ALA A 161 -37.09 0.51 3.51
CA ALA A 161 -37.63 1.84 3.80
C ALA A 161 -37.15 2.90 2.79
N SER A 162 -37.93 3.97 2.61
CA SER A 162 -37.52 5.18 1.90
C SER A 162 -38.14 6.41 2.58
N ASP A 163 -37.32 7.37 3.02
CA ASP A 163 -37.79 8.64 3.59
C ASP A 163 -37.29 9.80 2.76
N LYS A 164 -38.23 10.52 2.15
CA LYS A 164 -37.99 11.69 1.27
C LYS A 164 -38.24 13.02 1.96
N ARG A 165 -38.46 13.05 3.28
CA ARG A 165 -38.66 14.28 4.05
C ARG A 165 -37.30 14.93 4.33
N PRO A 166 -37.00 16.13 3.78
CA PRO A 166 -35.70 16.75 4.00
C PRO A 166 -35.51 17.15 5.47
N ARG A 167 -34.30 16.95 6.00
CA ARG A 167 -33.93 17.29 7.38
C ARG A 167 -32.61 18.05 7.40
N SER A 168 -32.56 19.18 8.11
CA SER A 168 -31.29 19.84 8.42
C SER A 168 -30.42 18.94 9.30
N ILE A 169 -29.13 18.91 9.02
CA ILE A 169 -28.13 18.22 9.82
C ILE A 169 -27.58 19.25 10.82
N PRO A 170 -27.79 19.08 12.14
CA PRO A 170 -27.41 20.06 13.14
C PRO A 170 -25.90 20.02 13.42
N LEU A 171 -25.30 21.19 13.63
CA LEU A 171 -23.87 21.33 13.94
C LEU A 171 -23.56 20.71 15.30
N VAL A 172 -22.52 19.87 15.36
CA VAL A 172 -22.00 19.24 16.60
C VAL A 172 -23.08 18.44 17.37
N GLN A 173 -24.11 17.98 16.66
CA GLN A 173 -25.19 17.14 17.18
C GLN A 173 -25.46 15.98 16.21
N VAL A 174 -26.27 15.01 16.65
CA VAL A 174 -26.61 13.82 15.86
C VAL A 174 -28.00 13.98 15.24
N LEU A 175 -28.09 14.11 13.92
CA LEU A 175 -29.35 13.87 13.22
C LEU A 175 -29.65 12.37 13.28
N ARG A 176 -30.70 11.99 14.00
CA ARG A 176 -31.22 10.62 14.03
C ARG A 176 -32.46 10.51 13.15
N THR A 177 -32.51 9.44 12.35
CA THR A 177 -33.74 9.01 11.67
C THR A 177 -33.87 7.50 11.75
N THR A 178 -35.08 7.02 12.01
CA THR A 178 -35.37 5.60 12.20
C THR A 178 -36.30 5.08 11.11
N ALA A 179 -36.18 3.79 10.83
CA ALA A 179 -37.08 3.04 9.96
C ALA A 179 -37.46 1.74 10.67
N LEU A 180 -38.75 1.56 10.95
CA LEU A 180 -39.30 0.28 11.38
C LEU A 180 -39.71 -0.49 10.12
N THR A 181 -39.27 -1.74 9.98
CA THR A 181 -39.54 -2.55 8.79
C THR A 181 -39.78 -4.02 9.12
N SER A 182 -40.69 -4.65 8.38
CA SER A 182 -40.90 -6.12 8.35
C SER A 182 -40.00 -6.82 7.33
N ALA A 183 -39.01 -6.11 6.76
CA ALA A 183 -38.08 -6.61 5.75
C ALA A 183 -38.79 -7.32 4.56
N CYS A 184 -39.85 -6.68 4.06
CA CYS A 184 -40.69 -7.14 2.95
C CYS A 184 -41.43 -8.47 3.22
N ALA A 185 -41.85 -8.72 4.47
CA ALA A 185 -42.60 -9.93 4.85
C ALA A 185 -43.81 -10.29 3.96
N GLU A 186 -44.50 -9.27 3.42
CA GLU A 186 -45.69 -9.41 2.56
C GLU A 186 -45.36 -9.87 1.11
N HIS A 187 -44.08 -9.86 0.72
CA HIS A 187 -43.62 -10.14 -0.65
C HIS A 187 -42.63 -11.31 -0.62
N SER A 188 -43.09 -12.53 -0.87
CA SER A 188 -42.29 -13.76 -0.70
C SER A 188 -41.01 -13.81 -1.55
N ASP A 189 -41.00 -13.12 -2.69
CA ASP A 189 -39.90 -12.94 -3.64
C ASP A 189 -38.85 -11.89 -3.20
N GLN A 190 -39.24 -10.98 -2.31
CA GLN A 190 -38.40 -9.86 -1.83
C GLN A 190 -38.09 -9.95 -0.33
N ARG A 191 -38.79 -10.82 0.41
CA ARG A 191 -38.64 -11.00 1.86
C ARG A 191 -37.21 -11.40 2.21
N VAL A 192 -36.54 -10.56 2.99
CA VAL A 192 -35.24 -10.88 3.60
C VAL A 192 -35.47 -11.16 5.07
N VAL A 193 -35.06 -12.33 5.56
CA VAL A 193 -35.09 -12.68 6.99
C VAL A 193 -33.68 -12.61 7.57
N TYR A 194 -32.71 -13.22 6.88
CA TYR A 194 -31.30 -13.24 7.28
C TYR A 194 -30.47 -12.38 6.33
N LEU A 195 -29.67 -11.48 6.89
CA LEU A 195 -28.91 -10.48 6.13
C LEU A 195 -27.60 -11.02 5.55
N GLU A 196 -27.25 -10.50 4.38
CA GLU A 196 -25.91 -10.54 3.79
C GLU A 196 -25.35 -9.11 3.77
N HIS A 197 -25.87 -8.28 2.86
CA HIS A 197 -25.42 -6.91 2.63
C HIS A 197 -26.53 -5.93 3.02
N VAL A 198 -26.16 -4.83 3.66
CA VAL A 198 -27.07 -3.73 3.98
C VAL A 198 -26.56 -2.47 3.28
N VAL A 199 -27.42 -1.84 2.47
CA VAL A 199 -27.10 -0.64 1.71
C VAL A 199 -27.99 0.52 2.15
N VAL A 200 -27.37 1.66 2.44
CA VAL A 200 -28.04 2.92 2.75
C VAL A 200 -27.77 3.89 1.61
N ARG A 201 -28.75 4.06 0.73
CA ARG A 201 -28.70 5.10 -0.32
C ARG A 201 -29.05 6.45 0.29
N THR A 202 -28.24 7.47 0.05
CA THR A 202 -28.46 8.83 0.57
C THR A 202 -28.27 9.91 -0.47
N SER A 203 -29.06 10.98 -0.34
CA SER A 203 -28.84 12.26 -1.03
C SER A 203 -28.70 13.35 0.01
N ILE A 204 -27.50 13.92 0.15
CA ILE A 204 -27.11 14.89 1.18
C ILE A 204 -26.43 16.08 0.51
N SER A 205 -26.94 17.29 0.71
CA SER A 205 -26.19 18.52 0.37
C SER A 205 -25.42 19.01 1.61
N HIS A 206 -24.12 19.30 1.46
CA HIS A 206 -23.25 19.69 2.57
C HIS A 206 -22.29 20.82 2.16
N PRO A 207 -22.02 21.83 3.01
CA PRO A 207 -21.03 22.88 2.69
C PRO A 207 -19.59 22.35 2.57
N ARG A 208 -19.28 21.24 3.24
CA ARG A 208 -17.98 20.55 3.20
C ARG A 208 -18.14 19.08 3.57
N ARG A 209 -18.08 18.18 2.59
CA ARG A 209 -18.42 16.76 2.71
C ARG A 209 -17.55 15.99 3.70
N GLY A 210 -16.28 16.34 3.83
CA GLY A 210 -15.33 15.71 4.75
C GLY A 210 -15.59 15.91 6.24
N ASP A 211 -16.45 16.86 6.63
CA ASP A 211 -16.84 17.09 8.04
C ASP A 211 -18.00 16.18 8.51
N LEU A 212 -18.61 15.39 7.61
CA LEU A 212 -19.66 14.43 7.93
C LEU A 212 -19.11 13.14 8.56
N GLN A 213 -19.90 12.54 9.44
CA GLN A 213 -19.83 11.12 9.81
C GLN A 213 -21.21 10.49 9.67
N ILE A 214 -21.28 9.24 9.21
CA ILE A 214 -22.52 8.51 9.00
C ILE A 214 -22.42 7.12 9.64
N TYR A 215 -23.42 6.74 10.40
CA TYR A 215 -23.53 5.43 11.03
C TYR A 215 -24.90 4.81 10.80
N LEU A 216 -24.96 3.49 10.72
CA LEU A 216 -26.18 2.70 10.74
C LEU A 216 -26.17 1.78 11.96
N VAL A 217 -27.30 1.67 12.64
CA VAL A 217 -27.53 0.71 13.74
C VAL A 217 -28.62 -0.27 13.31
N SER A 218 -28.33 -1.57 13.40
CA SER A 218 -29.28 -2.66 13.13
C SER A 218 -30.30 -2.85 14.27
N PRO A 219 -31.40 -3.60 14.04
CA PRO A 219 -32.34 -3.99 15.09
C PRO A 219 -31.69 -4.77 16.24
N SER A 220 -30.59 -5.48 15.96
CA SER A 220 -29.79 -6.20 16.96
C SER A 220 -28.79 -5.31 17.72
N GLY A 221 -28.69 -4.02 17.38
CA GLY A 221 -27.79 -3.05 18.01
C GLY A 221 -26.41 -2.93 17.34
N THR A 222 -26.14 -3.65 16.24
CA THR A 222 -24.86 -3.57 15.52
C THR A 222 -24.70 -2.22 14.86
N LYS A 223 -23.75 -1.42 15.37
CA LYS A 223 -23.43 -0.09 14.84
C LYS A 223 -22.27 -0.12 13.84
N SER A 224 -22.60 -0.03 12.56
CA SER A 224 -21.67 0.13 11.44
C SER A 224 -21.34 1.61 11.20
N GLN A 225 -20.08 1.93 10.95
CA GLN A 225 -19.68 3.23 10.43
C GLN A 225 -19.65 3.20 8.90
N LEU A 226 -20.53 3.99 8.29
CA LEU A 226 -20.70 4.09 6.85
C LEU A 226 -19.84 5.20 6.23
N LEU A 227 -19.50 6.21 7.03
CA LEU A 227 -18.57 7.27 6.64
C LEU A 227 -17.81 7.78 7.88
N ALA A 228 -16.48 7.82 7.82
CA ALA A 228 -15.66 8.60 8.75
C ALA A 228 -15.39 10.02 8.23
N LYS A 229 -14.88 10.85 9.15
CA LYS A 229 -14.53 12.25 8.88
C LYS A 229 -13.24 12.28 8.05
N ARG A 230 -13.32 12.79 6.82
CA ARG A 230 -12.20 12.83 5.87
C ARG A 230 -11.68 14.25 5.72
N LEU A 231 -10.66 14.60 6.51
CA LEU A 231 -10.22 16.00 6.70
C LEU A 231 -9.84 16.72 5.39
N LEU A 232 -9.37 15.99 4.38
CA LEU A 232 -8.96 16.53 3.09
C LEU A 232 -10.12 16.69 2.08
N ASP A 233 -11.32 16.14 2.33
CA ASP A 233 -12.47 16.34 1.45
C ASP A 233 -13.15 17.69 1.71
N LEU A 234 -12.73 18.69 0.93
CA LEU A 234 -13.27 20.05 0.96
C LEU A 234 -14.51 20.25 0.08
N SER A 235 -15.03 19.19 -0.59
CA SER A 235 -16.12 19.33 -1.57
C SER A 235 -17.44 19.81 -0.95
N ASN A 236 -18.16 20.67 -1.67
CA ASN A 236 -19.50 21.14 -1.34
C ASN A 236 -20.62 20.44 -2.14
N GLU A 237 -20.28 19.45 -2.97
CA GLU A 237 -21.24 18.66 -3.76
C GLU A 237 -22.14 17.80 -2.86
N GLY A 238 -21.58 17.36 -1.73
CA GLY A 238 -22.19 16.35 -0.87
C GLY A 238 -22.29 14.99 -1.56
N PHE A 239 -23.39 14.29 -1.32
CA PHE A 239 -23.71 12.98 -1.89
C PHE A 239 -25.02 13.07 -2.67
N THR A 240 -25.09 12.46 -3.85
CA THR A 240 -26.32 12.36 -4.65
C THR A 240 -26.53 10.90 -5.02
N ASN A 241 -27.56 10.28 -4.46
CA ASN A 241 -27.87 8.85 -4.57
C ASN A 241 -26.67 7.93 -4.25
N TRP A 242 -25.78 8.36 -3.33
CA TRP A 242 -24.63 7.56 -2.95
C TRP A 242 -25.08 6.41 -2.04
N GLU A 243 -24.67 5.20 -2.40
CA GLU A 243 -24.99 3.96 -1.69
C GLU A 243 -23.83 3.61 -0.76
N PHE A 244 -24.03 3.69 0.55
CA PHE A 244 -23.07 3.21 1.54
C PHE A 244 -23.41 1.79 1.94
N MET A 245 -22.44 0.87 1.91
CA MET A 245 -22.66 -0.56 2.16
C MET A 245 -22.01 -1.02 3.47
N THR A 246 -22.66 -1.95 4.18
CA THR A 246 -22.08 -2.68 5.30
C THR A 246 -22.37 -4.18 5.22
N VAL A 247 -21.33 -4.97 5.52
CA VAL A 247 -21.42 -6.43 5.76
C VAL A 247 -21.39 -6.77 7.25
N HIS A 248 -21.24 -5.79 8.15
CA HIS A 248 -21.11 -6.07 9.59
C HIS A 248 -22.37 -6.70 10.21
N CYS A 249 -23.53 -6.56 9.57
CA CYS A 249 -24.80 -7.16 10.00
C CYS A 249 -25.04 -8.58 9.44
N TRP A 250 -24.05 -9.21 8.79
CA TRP A 250 -24.22 -10.53 8.16
C TRP A 250 -24.74 -11.58 9.15
N GLY A 251 -25.74 -12.35 8.72
CA GLY A 251 -26.45 -13.35 9.52
C GLY A 251 -27.52 -12.80 10.48
N GLU A 252 -27.59 -11.50 10.72
CA GLU A 252 -28.62 -10.92 11.60
C GLU A 252 -30.02 -10.99 10.99
N LYS A 253 -31.03 -10.86 11.86
CA LYS A 253 -32.42 -10.70 11.43
C LYS A 253 -32.65 -9.30 10.88
N ALA A 254 -33.27 -9.24 9.70
CA ALA A 254 -33.53 -8.00 8.96
C ALA A 254 -34.67 -7.14 9.53
N GLU A 255 -35.65 -7.79 10.17
CA GLU A 255 -36.86 -7.19 10.74
C GLU A 255 -36.57 -6.36 12.01
N GLY A 256 -37.26 -5.23 12.15
CA GLY A 256 -37.22 -4.38 13.34
C GLY A 256 -36.87 -2.92 13.05
N GLN A 257 -36.32 -2.22 14.05
CA GLN A 257 -36.01 -0.80 13.95
C GLN A 257 -34.53 -0.56 13.58
N TRP A 258 -34.33 0.00 12.38
CA TRP A 258 -33.04 0.52 11.93
C TRP A 258 -32.89 2.00 12.30
N THR A 259 -31.67 2.42 12.65
CA THR A 259 -31.37 3.83 12.93
C THR A 259 -30.20 4.33 12.09
N LEU A 260 -30.44 5.35 11.27
CA LEU A 260 -29.41 6.12 10.58
C LEU A 260 -29.04 7.34 11.45
N GLU A 261 -27.77 7.46 11.79
CA GLU A 261 -27.19 8.61 12.48
C GLU A 261 -26.28 9.38 11.52
N ILE A 262 -26.51 10.68 11.38
CA ILE A 262 -25.62 11.60 10.64
C ILE A 262 -25.12 12.67 11.61
N GLN A 263 -23.81 12.86 11.67
CA GLN A 263 -23.17 13.89 12.49
C GLN A 263 -22.45 14.88 11.58
N ASP A 264 -22.51 16.16 11.93
CA ASP A 264 -21.75 17.21 11.26
C ASP A 264 -20.76 17.86 12.24
N LEU A 265 -19.48 17.53 12.07
CA LEU A 265 -18.40 17.87 13.00
C LEU A 265 -17.37 18.74 12.27
N PRO A 266 -17.50 20.08 12.22
CA PRO A 266 -16.54 20.94 11.54
C PRO A 266 -15.08 20.72 11.99
N SER A 267 -14.15 20.55 11.05
CA SER A 267 -12.69 20.63 11.28
C SER A 267 -12.09 21.99 10.91
N GLN A 268 -12.88 22.88 10.31
CA GLN A 268 -12.51 24.25 9.96
C GLN A 268 -13.67 25.18 10.24
N VAL A 269 -13.38 26.47 10.44
CA VAL A 269 -14.40 27.51 10.61
C VAL A 269 -15.18 27.67 9.30
N ARG A 270 -16.52 27.66 9.38
CA ARG A 270 -17.45 27.93 8.28
C ARG A 270 -18.68 28.65 8.80
N ASN A 271 -19.44 29.30 7.91
CA ASN A 271 -20.68 29.98 8.30
C ASN A 271 -21.69 28.97 8.90
N PRO A 272 -22.11 29.13 10.17
CA PRO A 272 -23.03 28.21 10.83
C PRO A 272 -24.47 28.23 10.28
N GLU A 273 -24.85 29.26 9.52
CA GLU A 273 -26.14 29.35 8.82
C GLU A 273 -26.23 28.33 7.67
N LYS A 274 -25.08 27.98 7.06
CA LYS A 274 -24.99 27.04 5.93
C LYS A 274 -24.89 25.61 6.43
N GLN A 275 -25.95 25.14 7.09
CA GLN A 275 -26.07 23.78 7.60
C GLN A 275 -26.19 22.73 6.49
N GLY A 276 -25.77 21.50 6.79
CA GLY A 276 -26.04 20.34 5.96
C GLY A 276 -27.54 20.03 5.86
N LYS A 277 -27.95 19.33 4.81
CA LYS A 277 -29.32 18.79 4.67
C LYS A 277 -29.29 17.38 4.08
N LEU A 278 -29.87 16.42 4.81
CA LEU A 278 -30.33 15.15 4.25
C LEU A 278 -31.59 15.45 3.43
N LYS A 279 -31.57 15.16 2.13
CA LYS A 279 -32.71 15.36 1.22
C LYS A 279 -33.64 14.15 1.28
N GLU A 280 -33.07 12.97 1.08
CA GLU A 280 -33.74 11.68 1.16
C GLU A 280 -32.74 10.56 1.51
N TRP A 281 -33.25 9.45 2.03
CA TRP A 281 -32.50 8.20 2.16
C TRP A 281 -33.38 6.98 1.89
N SER A 282 -32.77 5.85 1.56
CA SER A 282 -33.44 4.55 1.44
C SER A 282 -32.59 3.46 2.08
N LEU A 283 -33.24 2.51 2.76
CA LEU A 283 -32.65 1.30 3.30
C LEU A 283 -32.93 0.15 2.33
N ILE A 284 -31.88 -0.54 1.89
CA ILE A 284 -31.96 -1.69 0.99
C ILE A 284 -31.25 -2.86 1.69
N LEU A 285 -31.98 -3.97 1.84
CA LEU A 285 -31.50 -5.17 2.52
C LEU A 285 -31.35 -6.29 1.49
N TYR A 286 -30.20 -6.94 1.46
CA TYR A 286 -29.94 -8.14 0.67
C TYR A 286 -29.75 -9.33 1.59
N GLY A 287 -30.25 -10.50 1.20
CA GLY A 287 -30.11 -11.70 2.00
C GLY A 287 -31.05 -12.81 1.57
N THR A 288 -31.51 -13.61 2.53
CA THR A 288 -32.29 -14.83 2.31
C THR A 288 -33.55 -14.88 3.17
N ALA A 289 -34.62 -15.47 2.66
CA ALA A 289 -35.86 -15.72 3.42
C ALA A 289 -35.73 -16.91 4.38
N GLU A 290 -34.92 -17.91 4.01
CA GLU A 290 -34.61 -19.10 4.79
C GLU A 290 -33.21 -18.97 5.42
N HIS A 291 -32.92 -19.76 6.47
CA HIS A 291 -31.62 -19.69 7.14
C HIS A 291 -30.52 -20.22 6.22
N PRO A 292 -29.45 -19.44 5.91
CA PRO A 292 -28.51 -19.77 4.83
C PRO A 292 -27.63 -21.00 5.11
N TYR A 293 -27.59 -21.50 6.35
CA TYR A 293 -26.91 -22.72 6.72
C TYR A 293 -27.94 -23.76 7.20
N HIS A 294 -28.05 -24.91 6.54
CA HIS A 294 -28.99 -25.96 6.96
C HIS A 294 -28.55 -26.61 8.29
N THR A 295 -29.02 -26.08 9.41
CA THR A 295 -29.04 -26.82 10.67
C THR A 295 -30.15 -27.86 10.63
N PHE A 296 -29.78 -29.14 10.56
CA PHE A 296 -30.67 -30.26 10.85
C PHE A 296 -31.21 -30.10 12.28
N SER A 297 -32.47 -29.63 12.40
CA SER A 297 -33.07 -29.26 13.69
C SER A 297 -34.40 -29.99 13.93
N ALA A 298 -34.32 -31.32 14.00
CA ALA A 298 -35.31 -32.18 14.63
C ALA A 298 -34.64 -33.49 15.10
N HIS A 299 -35.05 -34.00 16.26
CA HIS A 299 -34.65 -35.31 16.81
C HIS A 299 -33.17 -35.53 17.21
N GLN A 300 -32.70 -34.79 18.22
CA GLN A 300 -31.92 -35.47 19.29
C GLN A 300 -32.11 -34.83 20.68
N SER A 301 -33.35 -34.90 21.18
CA SER A 301 -33.65 -34.66 22.59
C SER A 301 -33.15 -35.83 23.45
N ARG A 302 -32.31 -35.54 24.45
CA ARG A 302 -31.70 -36.47 25.42
C ARG A 302 -30.64 -37.44 24.87
N SER A 303 -29.38 -37.11 25.14
CA SER A 303 -28.51 -38.00 25.91
C SER A 303 -27.68 -37.21 26.92
N ARG A 304 -27.25 -37.85 28.00
CA ARG A 304 -26.41 -37.25 29.07
C ARG A 304 -24.93 -37.53 28.83
N MET A 305 -24.08 -36.83 29.57
CA MET A 305 -22.69 -37.19 29.89
C MET A 305 -21.69 -37.08 28.72
N LEU A 306 -20.40 -36.77 28.96
CA LEU A 306 -19.70 -36.56 30.24
C LEU A 306 -19.32 -35.10 30.47
N GLU A 307 -19.49 -34.64 31.71
CA GLU A 307 -18.64 -33.58 32.27
C GLU A 307 -17.28 -34.19 32.60
N LEU A 308 -16.19 -33.46 32.35
CA LEU A 308 -14.87 -33.75 32.91
C LEU A 308 -14.38 -32.50 33.63
N SER A 309 -14.43 -32.54 34.95
CA SER A 309 -14.02 -31.47 35.84
C SER A 309 -12.49 -31.35 35.88
N ALA A 310 -11.98 -30.14 35.62
CA ALA A 310 -10.62 -29.76 36.00
C ALA A 310 -10.64 -29.29 37.48
N PRO A 311 -9.65 -29.65 38.33
CA PRO A 311 -9.70 -29.33 39.76
C PRO A 311 -9.48 -27.85 40.07
N GLU A 312 -10.10 -27.39 41.16
CA GLU A 312 -9.82 -26.10 41.78
C GLU A 312 -8.44 -26.07 42.44
N LEU A 313 -7.75 -24.93 42.36
CA LEU A 313 -6.67 -24.56 43.30
C LEU A 313 -7.02 -23.21 43.93
N GLU A 314 -7.04 -23.17 45.27
CA GLU A 314 -7.29 -21.94 46.04
C GLU A 314 -6.05 -20.99 46.09
N PRO A 315 -6.26 -19.68 46.31
CA PRO A 315 -5.17 -18.69 46.34
C PRO A 315 -4.55 -18.49 47.74
N PRO A 316 -3.21 -18.33 47.85
CA PRO A 316 -2.57 -17.81 49.05
C PRO A 316 -2.69 -16.29 49.17
N LYS A 317 -2.69 -15.77 50.41
CA LYS A 317 -2.89 -14.36 50.75
C LYS A 317 -1.58 -13.56 50.74
N ALA A 318 -1.69 -12.23 50.63
CA ALA A 318 -0.56 -11.30 50.64
C ALA A 318 0.08 -11.09 52.02
N ALA A 319 1.40 -10.81 52.03
CA ALA A 319 2.08 -10.16 53.17
C ALA A 319 3.37 -9.41 52.72
N LEU A 320 3.41 -8.11 53.03
CA LEU A 320 4.53 -7.19 53.33
C LEU A 320 5.93 -7.26 52.65
N SER A 321 6.52 -6.07 52.48
CA SER A 321 7.94 -5.78 52.16
C SER A 321 8.82 -5.69 53.42
N PRO A 322 10.18 -5.63 53.30
CA PRO A 322 10.94 -4.36 53.14
C PRO A 322 11.73 -4.28 51.79
N SER A 323 12.19 -3.14 51.25
CA SER A 323 13.20 -2.14 51.72
C SER A 323 14.64 -2.71 51.78
N GLN A 324 15.73 -2.06 51.30
CA GLN A 324 15.95 -0.67 50.82
C GLN A 324 17.32 -0.52 50.08
N VAL A 325 17.61 0.64 49.43
CA VAL A 325 18.98 1.21 49.11
C VAL A 325 19.81 0.49 48.00
N GLU A 326 20.56 1.09 47.05
CA GLU A 326 20.85 2.46 46.50
C GLU A 326 21.31 2.29 45.00
N VAL A 327 21.28 3.21 44.00
CA VAL A 327 21.04 4.68 43.81
C VAL A 327 22.27 5.60 43.99
N PRO A 328 22.66 6.52 43.04
CA PRO A 328 22.50 6.59 41.56
C PRO A 328 23.76 7.17 40.81
N GLU A 329 23.64 7.52 39.52
CA GLU A 329 24.19 8.73 38.82
C GLU A 329 23.15 9.03 37.68
N ASP A 330 22.32 10.08 37.67
CA ASP A 330 22.51 11.54 37.56
C ASP A 330 22.67 12.03 36.09
N GLU A 331 22.07 13.13 35.61
CA GLU A 331 21.46 14.30 36.30
C GLU A 331 20.28 14.95 35.49
N GLU A 332 19.42 15.72 36.19
CA GLU A 332 18.37 16.74 35.86
C GLU A 332 17.82 16.94 34.40
N ASP A 333 16.50 17.12 34.14
CA ASP A 333 15.42 17.99 34.68
C ASP A 333 15.45 19.44 34.12
N TYR A 334 14.34 20.09 33.73
CA TYR A 334 13.37 20.78 34.62
C TYR A 334 11.89 20.65 34.19
N THR A 335 11.11 19.98 35.04
CA THR A 335 9.73 20.21 35.50
C THR A 335 8.73 21.06 34.67
N ALA A 336 7.50 20.53 34.55
CA ALA A 336 6.30 21.13 35.17
C ALA A 336 5.13 20.13 35.23
N GLN A 337 4.39 20.08 36.36
CA GLN A 337 3.18 19.25 36.52
C GLN A 337 1.87 20.06 36.53
N SER A 338 0.75 19.37 36.38
CA SER A 338 -0.60 19.90 36.22
C SER A 338 -1.34 20.18 37.55
N THR A 339 -2.22 21.19 37.55
CA THR A 339 -3.46 21.21 38.35
C THR A 339 -4.63 21.84 37.57
N PRO A 340 -5.90 21.46 37.84
CA PRO A 340 -7.06 21.87 37.03
C PRO A 340 -7.83 23.07 37.61
N GLY A 341 -8.38 23.92 36.73
CA GLY A 341 -9.32 24.99 37.09
C GLY A 341 -9.93 25.68 35.86
N SER A 342 -11.23 26.00 35.91
CA SER A 342 -11.97 26.56 34.76
C SER A 342 -12.13 28.08 34.83
N ALA A 343 -11.62 28.83 33.84
CA ALA A 343 -12.16 30.12 33.38
C ALA A 343 -11.53 30.57 32.05
N ASN A 344 -12.26 31.35 31.24
CA ASN A 344 -11.74 31.98 30.02
C ASN A 344 -10.92 33.24 30.34
N ILE A 345 -9.69 33.33 29.80
CA ILE A 345 -9.02 34.61 29.44
C ILE A 345 -8.33 34.41 28.09
N LEU A 346 -8.36 35.42 27.21
CA LEU A 346 -7.65 35.39 25.92
C LEU A 346 -6.16 35.69 26.13
N GLN A 347 -5.24 34.87 25.61
CA GLN A 347 -3.85 35.29 25.40
C GLN A 347 -3.22 34.61 24.17
N THR A 348 -2.94 35.42 23.15
CA THR A 348 -1.96 35.23 22.05
C THR A 348 -1.63 33.81 21.56
N SER A 349 -2.06 33.48 20.33
CA SER A 349 -1.49 32.39 19.55
C SER A 349 -0.01 32.64 19.24
N VAL A 350 0.89 31.89 19.88
CA VAL A 350 2.32 31.90 19.56
C VAL A 350 2.50 31.30 18.16
N CYS A 351 3.09 32.07 17.24
CA CYS A 351 3.39 31.60 15.89
C CYS A 351 4.50 30.54 15.89
N HIS A 352 4.52 29.68 14.88
CA HIS A 352 5.64 28.77 14.66
C HIS A 352 6.97 29.55 14.55
N PRO A 353 8.11 29.07 15.09
CA PRO A 353 9.40 29.79 15.03
C PRO A 353 9.91 30.12 13.61
N GLU A 354 9.41 29.42 12.59
CA GLU A 354 9.70 29.69 11.18
C GLU A 354 8.79 30.75 10.54
N CYS A 355 7.78 31.27 11.26
CA CYS A 355 6.97 32.39 10.81
C CYS A 355 7.73 33.70 10.95
N GLY A 356 7.70 34.55 9.92
CA GLY A 356 8.40 35.83 9.90
C GLY A 356 7.64 36.98 10.55
N ASP A 357 8.15 38.18 10.32
CA ASP A 357 7.65 39.49 10.77
C ASP A 357 6.19 39.80 10.43
N LYS A 358 5.55 39.04 9.52
CA LYS A 358 4.14 39.22 9.16
C LYS A 358 3.17 38.36 9.97
N GLY A 359 3.69 37.54 10.89
CA GLY A 359 2.87 36.70 11.77
C GLY A 359 2.28 35.47 11.09
N CYS A 360 1.17 34.99 11.67
CA CYS A 360 0.58 33.70 11.34
C CYS A 360 -0.94 33.68 11.58
N ASP A 361 -1.62 32.76 10.88
CA ASP A 361 -3.03 32.40 11.12
C ASP A 361 -3.18 31.26 12.16
N GLY A 362 -2.07 30.80 12.75
CA GLY A 362 -2.02 29.72 13.73
C GLY A 362 -0.60 29.23 14.05
N PRO A 363 -0.44 28.31 15.02
CA PRO A 363 0.86 27.93 15.58
C PRO A 363 1.70 27.00 14.69
N ASN A 364 1.18 26.52 13.56
CA ASN A 364 1.89 25.56 12.70
C ASN A 364 2.68 26.25 11.57
N ALA A 365 3.78 25.62 11.14
CA ALA A 365 4.69 26.13 10.11
C ALA A 365 4.05 26.40 8.73
N ASP A 366 2.89 25.82 8.45
CA ASP A 366 2.09 26.04 7.23
C ASP A 366 1.00 27.11 7.38
N GLN A 367 0.85 27.68 8.58
CA GLN A 367 -0.04 28.79 8.90
C GLN A 367 0.70 30.14 8.96
N CYS A 368 1.99 30.18 8.58
CA CYS A 368 2.80 31.39 8.56
C CYS A 368 2.50 32.27 7.33
N LEU A 369 2.23 33.57 7.54
CA LEU A 369 1.99 34.52 6.45
C LEU A 369 3.27 34.80 5.64
N ASN A 370 4.43 34.84 6.30
CA ASN A 370 5.74 34.72 5.67
C ASN A 370 6.68 33.78 6.44
N CYS A 371 7.77 33.36 5.79
CA CYS A 371 8.78 32.47 6.38
C CYS A 371 10.03 33.27 6.75
N VAL A 372 10.69 32.91 7.84
CA VAL A 372 12.04 33.40 8.19
C VAL A 372 13.04 32.93 7.13
N HIS A 373 13.16 31.62 6.96
CA HIS A 373 14.13 30.98 6.06
C HIS A 373 13.53 30.69 4.68
N PHE A 374 12.92 29.51 4.48
CA PHE A 374 12.42 29.07 3.17
C PHE A 374 10.94 28.68 3.19
N SER A 375 10.25 29.00 2.10
CA SER A 375 8.95 28.42 1.78
C SER A 375 9.12 27.09 1.01
N LEU A 376 8.40 26.05 1.42
CA LEU A 376 8.27 24.78 0.71
C LEU A 376 6.86 24.71 0.12
N GLY A 377 6.76 24.29 -1.16
CA GLY A 377 5.48 24.21 -1.87
C GLY A 377 5.00 25.57 -2.44
N SER A 378 3.68 25.70 -2.56
CA SER A 378 2.97 26.82 -3.17
C SER A 378 1.56 26.90 -2.61
N VAL A 379 0.86 28.02 -2.76
CA VAL A 379 -0.52 28.22 -2.27
C VAL A 379 -1.48 27.13 -2.78
N LYS A 380 -1.23 26.58 -3.98
CA LYS A 380 -2.01 25.49 -4.58
C LYS A 380 -1.63 24.06 -4.13
N THR A 381 -0.60 23.90 -3.28
CA THR A 381 -0.04 22.58 -2.90
C THR A 381 0.26 22.48 -1.40
N SER A 382 -0.37 23.33 -0.59
CA SER A 382 0.10 23.78 0.73
C SER A 382 1.49 24.46 0.68
N ARG A 383 1.64 25.51 1.51
CA ARG A 383 2.88 26.27 1.68
C ARG A 383 3.33 26.08 3.13
N LYS A 384 4.47 25.42 3.35
CA LYS A 384 5.06 25.25 4.68
C LYS A 384 6.36 26.03 4.81
N CYS A 385 6.60 26.72 5.91
CA CYS A 385 7.89 27.33 6.22
C CYS A 385 8.85 26.30 6.83
N VAL A 386 10.12 26.32 6.41
CA VAL A 386 11.16 25.40 6.86
C VAL A 386 12.52 26.12 6.97
N SER A 387 13.29 25.79 8.00
CA SER A 387 14.66 26.28 8.21
C SER A 387 15.62 25.79 7.12
N VAL A 388 15.48 24.52 6.74
CA VAL A 388 16.31 23.83 5.73
C VAL A 388 15.41 23.12 4.73
N CYS A 389 15.79 23.14 3.45
CA CYS A 389 15.03 22.47 2.40
C CYS A 389 15.22 20.94 2.44
N PRO A 390 14.13 20.14 2.28
CA PRO A 390 14.21 18.69 2.34
C PRO A 390 14.82 18.07 1.06
N LEU A 391 15.28 16.82 1.16
CA LEU A 391 15.91 16.07 0.07
C LEU A 391 15.09 16.10 -1.24
N GLY A 392 15.77 16.43 -2.34
CA GLY A 392 15.19 16.74 -3.64
C GLY A 392 14.89 18.21 -3.88
N TYR A 393 15.21 19.09 -2.94
CA TYR A 393 15.05 20.54 -3.07
C TYR A 393 16.31 21.28 -2.59
N PHE A 394 16.60 22.42 -3.21
CA PHE A 394 17.64 23.37 -2.78
C PHE A 394 17.01 24.68 -2.35
N GLY A 395 17.67 25.40 -1.45
CA GLY A 395 17.25 26.73 -1.00
C GLY A 395 17.60 27.80 -2.03
N ASP A 396 16.59 28.34 -2.72
CA ASP A 396 16.74 29.61 -3.43
C ASP A 396 16.60 30.74 -2.40
N THR A 397 17.74 31.35 -2.07
CA THR A 397 17.86 32.46 -1.10
C THR A 397 17.24 33.76 -1.62
N ALA A 398 17.30 34.01 -2.93
CA ALA A 398 16.72 35.22 -3.55
C ALA A 398 15.19 35.18 -3.56
N ALA A 399 14.58 34.00 -3.75
CA ALA A 399 13.12 33.83 -3.65
C ALA A 399 12.61 33.33 -2.29
N ARG A 400 13.51 33.12 -1.30
CA ARG A 400 13.23 32.44 -0.01
C ARG A 400 12.32 31.22 -0.17
N ARG A 401 12.72 30.30 -1.07
CA ARG A 401 11.92 29.12 -1.44
C ARG A 401 12.76 27.89 -1.75
N CYS A 402 12.31 26.74 -1.28
CA CYS A 402 12.82 25.44 -1.68
C CYS A 402 12.40 25.13 -3.13
N ARG A 403 13.35 25.16 -4.07
CA ARG A 403 13.14 24.77 -5.47
C ARG A 403 13.56 23.31 -5.67
N ARG A 404 12.79 22.55 -6.44
CA ARG A 404 13.08 21.13 -6.71
C ARG A 404 14.35 20.96 -7.56
N CYS A 405 15.22 20.03 -7.18
CA CYS A 405 16.38 19.58 -7.95
C CYS A 405 15.99 18.95 -9.29
N HIS A 406 16.98 18.70 -10.15
CA HIS A 406 16.80 17.97 -11.40
C HIS A 406 16.32 16.51 -11.17
N LYS A 407 15.72 15.88 -12.19
CA LYS A 407 15.27 14.47 -12.13
C LYS A 407 16.44 13.54 -11.78
N GLY A 408 16.18 12.58 -10.87
CA GLY A 408 17.18 11.64 -10.35
C GLY A 408 18.02 12.16 -9.18
N CYS A 409 18.07 13.48 -8.98
CA CYS A 409 18.90 14.12 -7.97
C CYS A 409 18.26 14.10 -6.56
N GLU A 410 19.10 13.97 -5.53
CA GLU A 410 18.72 13.95 -4.12
C GLU A 410 19.22 15.19 -3.36
N THR A 411 20.45 15.63 -3.59
CA THR A 411 20.94 16.95 -3.12
C THR A 411 21.57 17.71 -4.29
N CYS A 412 21.30 19.02 -4.38
CA CYS A 412 21.77 19.86 -5.48
C CYS A 412 22.09 21.29 -5.01
N SER A 413 23.00 21.96 -5.71
CA SER A 413 23.26 23.40 -5.53
C SER A 413 22.27 24.27 -6.31
N SER A 414 21.71 23.76 -7.41
CA SER A 414 20.75 24.49 -8.25
C SER A 414 19.80 23.58 -9.03
N ARG A 415 18.96 24.19 -9.89
CA ARG A 415 18.01 23.48 -10.76
C ARG A 415 18.62 22.86 -12.01
N ALA A 416 19.88 23.19 -12.33
CA ALA A 416 20.57 22.64 -13.50
C ALA A 416 20.86 21.14 -13.34
N ALA A 417 20.89 20.39 -14.44
CA ALA A 417 21.18 18.96 -14.40
C ALA A 417 22.60 18.66 -13.90
N THR A 418 23.57 19.52 -14.25
CA THR A 418 25.01 19.43 -13.96
C THR A 418 25.40 20.04 -12.61
N GLN A 419 24.44 20.13 -11.69
CA GLN A 419 24.59 20.76 -10.36
C GLN A 419 24.03 19.86 -9.26
N CYS A 420 24.14 18.55 -9.46
CA CYS A 420 23.73 17.53 -8.51
C CYS A 420 24.92 17.01 -7.69
N LEU A 421 24.76 17.00 -6.37
CA LEU A 421 25.78 16.61 -5.38
C LEU A 421 25.60 15.16 -4.91
N SER A 422 24.36 14.66 -4.85
CA SER A 422 24.07 13.25 -4.58
C SER A 422 22.84 12.74 -5.34
N CYS A 423 22.85 11.47 -5.73
CA CYS A 423 21.79 10.83 -6.52
C CYS A 423 20.83 10.00 -5.66
N ARG A 424 19.56 9.94 -6.06
CA ARG A 424 18.56 9.07 -5.45
C ARG A 424 18.88 7.61 -5.74
N ARG A 425 18.49 6.72 -4.83
CA ARG A 425 18.53 5.26 -5.03
C ARG A 425 17.96 4.87 -6.41
N GLY A 426 18.71 4.09 -7.18
CA GLY A 426 18.40 3.72 -8.57
C GLY A 426 19.00 4.62 -9.66
N PHE A 427 19.85 5.58 -9.29
CA PHE A 427 20.66 6.40 -10.20
C PHE A 427 22.14 6.35 -9.78
N TYR A 428 23.03 6.48 -10.75
CA TYR A 428 24.48 6.61 -10.57
C TYR A 428 24.92 8.06 -10.72
N HIS A 429 25.87 8.52 -9.90
CA HIS A 429 26.46 9.85 -10.03
C HIS A 429 27.58 9.85 -11.07
N HIS A 430 27.47 10.75 -12.05
CA HIS A 430 28.50 10.95 -13.06
C HIS A 430 29.37 12.16 -12.68
N GLN A 431 30.42 11.91 -11.91
CA GLN A 431 31.24 12.93 -11.25
C GLN A 431 31.71 14.06 -12.20
N GLU A 432 32.18 13.74 -13.41
CA GLU A 432 32.66 14.76 -14.37
C GLU A 432 31.57 15.70 -14.90
N MET A 433 30.30 15.28 -14.86
CA MET A 433 29.15 16.07 -15.31
C MET A 433 28.31 16.61 -14.13
N ASN A 434 28.54 16.10 -12.91
CA ASN A 434 27.67 16.31 -11.74
C ASN A 434 26.18 16.08 -12.05
N THR A 435 25.89 15.00 -12.80
CA THR A 435 24.55 14.55 -13.19
C THR A 435 24.22 13.18 -12.57
N CYS A 436 22.93 12.86 -12.48
CA CYS A 436 22.45 11.52 -12.11
C CYS A 436 21.89 10.79 -13.33
N VAL A 437 22.40 9.59 -13.61
CA VAL A 437 22.02 8.78 -14.78
C VAL A 437 21.54 7.39 -14.34
N THR A 438 20.59 6.80 -15.08
CA THR A 438 20.11 5.43 -14.80
C THR A 438 20.97 4.34 -15.45
N LEU A 439 21.83 4.73 -16.39
CA LEU A 439 22.81 3.91 -17.10
C LEU A 439 24.03 4.82 -17.35
N CYS A 440 25.25 4.32 -17.09
CA CYS A 440 26.45 5.09 -17.37
C CYS A 440 26.71 5.18 -18.89
N PRO A 441 27.28 6.30 -19.38
CA PRO A 441 27.57 6.49 -20.80
C PRO A 441 28.76 5.62 -21.25
N ALA A 442 28.96 5.51 -22.57
CA ALA A 442 30.10 4.78 -23.13
C ALA A 442 31.45 5.34 -22.61
N GLY A 443 32.41 4.44 -22.35
CA GLY A 443 33.65 4.77 -21.63
C GLY A 443 33.53 4.73 -20.10
N PHE A 444 32.35 4.48 -19.54
CA PHE A 444 32.12 4.33 -18.10
C PHE A 444 31.35 3.04 -17.78
N TYR A 445 31.57 2.50 -16.58
CA TYR A 445 30.76 1.44 -15.97
C TYR A 445 30.05 1.95 -14.71
N ALA A 446 29.00 1.24 -14.29
CA ALA A 446 28.30 1.51 -13.05
C ALA A 446 28.95 0.72 -11.91
N ASP A 447 29.48 1.42 -10.91
CA ASP A 447 29.88 0.79 -9.65
C ASP A 447 28.67 0.68 -8.71
N GLU A 448 28.31 -0.55 -8.37
CA GLU A 448 27.20 -0.84 -7.46
C GLU A 448 27.52 -0.55 -5.99
N SER A 449 28.79 -0.39 -5.60
CA SER A 449 29.18 -0.15 -4.21
C SER A 449 29.05 1.32 -3.79
N GLN A 450 29.60 2.27 -4.55
CA GLN A 450 29.52 3.71 -4.29
C GLN A 450 28.39 4.40 -5.07
N LYS A 451 27.72 3.69 -5.99
CA LYS A 451 26.73 4.23 -6.95
C LYS A 451 27.29 5.35 -7.84
N ASN A 452 28.54 5.18 -8.29
CA ASN A 452 29.23 6.11 -9.19
C ASN A 452 29.31 5.54 -10.61
N CYS A 453 29.39 6.41 -11.61
CA CYS A 453 29.89 6.04 -12.94
C CYS A 453 31.42 6.20 -12.96
N LEU A 454 32.14 5.09 -13.01
CA LEU A 454 33.61 5.05 -13.02
C LEU A 454 34.12 4.80 -14.45
N LYS A 455 35.32 5.28 -14.77
CA LYS A 455 35.89 5.17 -16.13
C LYS A 455 36.38 3.75 -16.44
N CYS A 456 36.22 3.32 -17.68
CA CYS A 456 36.90 2.16 -18.24
C CYS A 456 38.39 2.43 -18.51
N HIS A 457 39.19 1.36 -18.63
CA HIS A 457 40.57 1.46 -19.09
C HIS A 457 40.66 2.16 -20.46
N PRO A 458 41.70 2.98 -20.77
CA PRO A 458 41.76 3.77 -22.00
C PRO A 458 41.64 3.00 -23.32
N SER A 459 42.01 1.72 -23.42
CA SER A 459 41.78 0.89 -24.63
C SER A 459 40.33 0.41 -24.80
N CYS A 460 39.50 0.55 -23.78
CA CYS A 460 38.14 0.02 -23.71
C CYS A 460 37.07 1.06 -24.09
N LYS A 461 36.05 0.64 -24.85
CA LYS A 461 34.86 1.43 -25.27
C LYS A 461 33.64 1.14 -24.40
N LYS A 462 33.53 -0.09 -23.84
CA LYS A 462 32.55 -0.50 -22.81
C LYS A 462 33.11 -1.57 -21.88
N CYS A 463 33.16 -1.31 -20.58
CA CYS A 463 33.57 -2.24 -19.53
C CYS A 463 32.41 -2.56 -18.57
N VAL A 464 32.59 -3.58 -17.73
CA VAL A 464 31.60 -4.06 -16.75
C VAL A 464 32.32 -4.45 -15.45
N ASP A 465 31.78 -4.02 -14.31
CA ASP A 465 32.26 -4.23 -12.92
C ASP A 465 33.65 -3.64 -12.57
N GLU A 466 34.62 -3.69 -13.47
CA GLU A 466 36.00 -3.25 -13.28
C GLU A 466 36.53 -2.55 -14.55
N PRO A 467 37.51 -1.61 -14.44
CA PRO A 467 37.98 -0.83 -15.59
C PRO A 467 38.62 -1.69 -16.68
N GLU A 468 39.29 -2.78 -16.30
CA GLU A 468 40.01 -3.71 -17.20
C GLU A 468 39.12 -4.78 -17.84
N LYS A 469 37.93 -5.02 -17.29
CA LYS A 469 36.93 -5.99 -17.77
C LYS A 469 36.14 -5.40 -18.92
N CYS A 470 36.76 -5.38 -20.09
CA CYS A 470 36.17 -4.85 -21.30
C CYS A 470 35.25 -5.86 -22.02
N THR A 471 34.24 -5.31 -22.71
CA THR A 471 33.29 -6.05 -23.56
C THR A 471 33.29 -5.54 -24.99
N VAL A 472 33.70 -4.29 -25.23
CA VAL A 472 33.86 -3.69 -26.56
C VAL A 472 35.09 -2.78 -26.53
N CYS A 473 36.06 -3.04 -27.40
CA CYS A 473 37.29 -2.25 -27.51
C CYS A 473 37.10 -0.97 -28.33
N LYS A 474 38.08 -0.07 -28.27
CA LYS A 474 38.21 1.04 -29.23
C LYS A 474 38.83 0.53 -30.54
N GLU A 475 38.73 1.34 -31.60
CA GLU A 475 39.39 1.03 -32.88
C GLU A 475 40.91 0.97 -32.70
N GLY A 476 41.57 -0.01 -33.33
CA GLY A 476 42.98 -0.35 -33.12
C GLY A 476 43.23 -1.27 -31.91
N PHE A 477 42.19 -1.89 -31.34
CA PHE A 477 42.31 -2.88 -30.27
C PHE A 477 41.32 -4.05 -30.44
N SER A 478 41.82 -5.28 -30.27
CA SER A 478 41.04 -6.53 -30.24
C SER A 478 40.76 -7.01 -28.81
N LEU A 479 39.62 -7.69 -28.62
CA LEU A 479 39.20 -8.21 -27.32
C LEU A 479 39.80 -9.61 -27.08
N ALA A 480 40.70 -9.72 -26.11
CA ALA A 480 41.34 -10.97 -25.70
C ALA A 480 41.13 -11.24 -24.20
N ARG A 481 40.51 -12.38 -23.87
CA ARG A 481 40.26 -12.85 -22.47
C ARG A 481 39.53 -11.84 -21.54
N GLY A 482 38.84 -10.85 -22.11
CA GLY A 482 38.14 -9.81 -21.35
C GLY A 482 38.88 -8.47 -21.24
N SER A 483 40.04 -8.32 -21.88
CA SER A 483 40.79 -7.06 -21.95
C SER A 483 41.15 -6.70 -23.39
N CYS A 484 41.44 -5.43 -23.67
CA CYS A 484 41.67 -4.94 -25.03
C CYS A 484 43.16 -4.78 -25.33
N ILE A 485 43.68 -5.66 -26.19
CA ILE A 485 45.06 -5.66 -26.69
C ILE A 485 45.15 -4.88 -28.02
N PRO A 486 46.25 -4.18 -28.32
CA PRO A 486 46.43 -3.49 -29.61
C PRO A 486 46.29 -4.43 -30.82
N ASP A 487 45.72 -3.92 -31.91
CA ASP A 487 45.72 -4.60 -33.20
C ASP A 487 47.09 -4.41 -33.87
N CYS A 488 47.92 -5.46 -33.83
CA CYS A 488 49.27 -5.43 -34.40
C CYS A 488 49.28 -5.69 -35.92
N GLU A 489 50.08 -4.93 -36.66
CA GLU A 489 50.20 -5.05 -38.12
C GLU A 489 50.91 -6.36 -38.54
N PRO A 490 50.65 -6.89 -39.76
CA PRO A 490 51.33 -8.07 -40.27
C PRO A 490 52.86 -7.92 -40.24
N GLY A 491 53.56 -8.91 -39.69
CA GLY A 491 55.00 -8.81 -39.38
C GLY A 491 55.32 -8.25 -37.98
N THR A 492 54.33 -7.99 -37.13
CA THR A 492 54.51 -7.66 -35.71
C THR A 492 53.70 -8.59 -34.80
N TYR A 493 54.08 -8.70 -33.53
CA TYR A 493 53.38 -9.48 -32.50
C TYR A 493 53.12 -8.64 -31.25
N PHE A 494 52.06 -8.96 -30.49
CA PHE A 494 51.81 -8.30 -29.22
C PHE A 494 52.75 -8.84 -28.13
N ASP A 495 53.66 -7.98 -27.66
CA ASP A 495 54.51 -8.19 -26.50
C ASP A 495 53.72 -7.92 -25.22
N SER A 496 53.56 -8.95 -24.38
CA SER A 496 52.79 -8.87 -23.14
C SER A 496 53.53 -8.24 -21.96
N GLU A 497 54.86 -8.12 -22.03
CA GLU A 497 55.67 -7.46 -20.98
C GLU A 497 55.82 -5.96 -21.27
N LEU A 498 55.98 -5.60 -22.55
CA LEU A 498 56.12 -4.21 -22.99
C LEU A 498 54.80 -3.57 -23.47
N ILE A 499 53.70 -4.32 -23.46
CA ILE A 499 52.32 -3.90 -23.79
C ILE A 499 52.25 -3.13 -25.13
N ARG A 500 52.96 -3.64 -26.14
CA ARG A 500 53.11 -3.00 -27.46
C ARG A 500 53.30 -4.04 -28.56
N CYS A 501 53.18 -3.61 -29.81
CA CYS A 501 53.57 -4.47 -30.94
C CYS A 501 55.10 -4.44 -31.11
N GLY A 502 55.75 -5.60 -31.01
CA GLY A 502 57.16 -5.80 -31.35
C GLY A 502 57.29 -6.39 -32.76
N GLU A 503 58.40 -6.11 -33.45
CA GLU A 503 58.64 -6.67 -34.79
C GLU A 503 58.89 -8.19 -34.72
N CYS A 504 58.28 -8.94 -35.63
CA CYS A 504 58.64 -10.34 -35.84
C CYS A 504 60.01 -10.44 -36.52
N HIS A 505 60.72 -11.55 -36.26
CA HIS A 505 61.89 -11.90 -37.07
C HIS A 505 61.53 -11.90 -38.56
N HIS A 506 62.39 -11.28 -39.40
CA HIS A 506 62.13 -10.92 -40.81
C HIS A 506 61.79 -12.09 -41.77
N THR A 507 61.68 -13.31 -41.26
CA THR A 507 61.31 -14.56 -41.95
C THR A 507 59.88 -15.01 -41.66
N CYS A 508 59.19 -14.42 -40.68
CA CYS A 508 57.81 -14.75 -40.32
C CYS A 508 56.83 -13.65 -40.78
N GLY A 509 55.70 -14.02 -41.40
CA GLY A 509 54.57 -13.09 -41.60
C GLY A 509 53.70 -12.91 -40.34
N THR A 510 53.71 -13.91 -39.47
CA THR A 510 53.05 -13.93 -38.16
C THR A 510 53.94 -14.70 -37.17
N CYS A 511 54.11 -14.19 -35.95
CA CYS A 511 54.90 -14.83 -34.89
C CYS A 511 54.22 -14.65 -33.52
N VAL A 512 54.70 -15.38 -32.50
CA VAL A 512 54.19 -15.31 -31.12
C VAL A 512 55.37 -15.22 -30.16
N GLY A 513 55.87 -13.99 -29.96
CA GLY A 513 57.09 -13.70 -29.20
C GLY A 513 58.30 -13.41 -30.09
N GLU A 514 59.39 -12.95 -29.48
CA GLU A 514 60.65 -12.56 -30.13
C GLU A 514 61.39 -13.73 -30.81
N PHE A 515 61.07 -14.97 -30.40
CA PHE A 515 61.70 -16.19 -30.92
C PHE A 515 61.06 -16.67 -32.23
N THR A 516 61.80 -17.51 -32.97
CA THR A 516 61.51 -17.95 -34.35
C THR A 516 60.29 -18.87 -34.55
N ALA A 517 59.34 -18.87 -33.61
CA ALA A 517 58.08 -19.60 -33.69
C ALA A 517 57.07 -18.87 -34.61
N CYS A 518 57.25 -18.98 -35.93
CA CYS A 518 56.27 -18.45 -36.89
C CYS A 518 54.91 -19.17 -36.74
N GLY A 519 53.85 -18.42 -36.50
CA GLY A 519 52.51 -18.95 -36.22
C GLY A 519 51.67 -19.19 -37.47
N GLY A 520 51.93 -20.27 -38.21
CA GLY A 520 51.05 -20.69 -39.32
C GLY A 520 51.60 -21.77 -40.25
N LEU A 521 50.86 -22.88 -40.41
CA LEU A 521 51.10 -23.87 -41.46
C LEU A 521 50.56 -23.36 -42.81
N GLY A 522 51.42 -22.68 -43.58
CA GLY A 522 51.14 -22.39 -44.98
C GLY A 522 51.11 -23.68 -45.83
N PRO A 523 50.15 -23.87 -46.75
CA PRO A 523 50.05 -25.09 -47.53
C PRO A 523 51.20 -25.23 -48.53
N ALA A 524 51.81 -26.42 -48.57
CA ALA A 524 52.87 -26.72 -49.50
C ALA A 524 52.36 -26.83 -50.95
N SER A 525 53.10 -26.23 -51.89
CA SER A 525 52.96 -26.51 -53.34
C SER A 525 53.15 -28.00 -53.62
N PRO A 526 52.33 -28.60 -54.50
CA PRO A 526 52.93 -29.06 -55.75
C PRO A 526 52.03 -29.03 -57.02
N LYS A 527 52.64 -28.51 -58.11
CA LYS A 527 52.72 -29.09 -59.46
C LYS A 527 51.48 -29.75 -60.14
N ARG A 528 51.30 -29.26 -61.38
CA ARG A 528 50.85 -29.93 -62.64
C ARG A 528 49.37 -29.91 -63.03
N ARG A 529 49.18 -29.54 -64.31
CA ARG A 529 47.96 -29.67 -65.11
C ARG A 529 47.62 -31.13 -65.37
N LEU A 530 46.34 -31.44 -65.50
CA LEU A 530 45.81 -32.41 -66.46
C LEU A 530 44.41 -31.96 -66.92
N ALA A 531 43.96 -32.43 -68.08
CA ALA A 531 42.86 -31.82 -68.83
C ALA A 531 41.49 -32.45 -68.52
N ALA A 532 40.43 -31.73 -68.86
CA ALA A 532 39.05 -32.19 -68.70
C ALA A 532 38.68 -33.29 -69.71
N LEU A 533 37.83 -34.22 -69.28
CA LEU A 533 36.99 -35.05 -70.15
C LEU A 533 35.60 -35.18 -69.52
N ASN A 534 34.58 -35.01 -70.36
CA ASN A 534 33.15 -35.10 -70.03
C ASN A 534 32.67 -36.52 -70.39
N PRO A 535 31.68 -37.10 -69.68
CA PRO A 535 30.39 -37.23 -70.38
C PRO A 535 29.12 -37.16 -69.51
N ARG A 536 28.11 -36.47 -70.07
CA ARG A 536 26.68 -36.84 -70.20
C ARG A 536 26.00 -37.65 -69.06
N LYS A 537 24.98 -36.99 -68.47
CA LYS A 537 23.56 -37.39 -68.24
C LYS A 537 23.13 -38.88 -68.35
N PRO A 538 22.04 -39.27 -67.65
CA PRO A 538 21.16 -38.44 -66.80
C PRO A 538 21.52 -38.47 -65.31
#